data_AF-A0A949DTT7-F1
#
_entry.id   AF-A0A949DTT7-F1
#
_cell.length_a   1.000
_cell.length_b   1.000
_cell.length_c   1.000
_cell.angle_alpha   90.00
_cell.angle_beta   90.00
_cell.angle_gamma   90.00
#
_symmetry.space_group_name_H-M   'P 1'
#
loop_
_entity.id
_entity.type
_entity.pdbx_description
1 polymer ?
#
loop_
_entity_poly.entity_id
_entity_poly.type
_entity_poly.pdbx_seq_one_letter_code
_entity_poly.pdbx_strand_id
1 'polypeptide(L)'
;MLRFDIITIFPEIFASYFDESIIKRAQKNKFIKINVHNLRDYAVDRHRTVDDRPYGGGAGMIFKVDIIFRAVKKILKKNKKTRIILFSAKGKKFDQAKA
;
A
#
# COMPACT_ATOMS: atom_id res chain seq x y z
N MET A 1 11.98 -11.98 10.77
CA MET A 1 12.08 -11.02 9.66
C MET A 1 10.79 -10.22 9.59
N LEU A 2 10.86 -8.90 9.74
CA LEU A 2 9.68 -8.02 9.68
C LEU A 2 9.28 -7.81 8.21
N ARG A 3 7.98 -7.86 7.92
CA ARG A 3 7.46 -7.73 6.55
C ARG A 3 6.54 -6.53 6.45
N PHE A 4 6.75 -5.73 5.42
CA PHE A 4 5.92 -4.60 5.04
C PHE A 4 5.31 -4.87 3.66
N ASP A 5 4.01 -4.65 3.52
CA ASP A 5 3.31 -4.68 2.25
C ASP A 5 2.67 -3.30 2.03
N ILE A 6 3.10 -2.61 0.98
CA ILE A 6 2.65 -1.25 0.65
C ILE A 6 1.74 -1.34 -0.57
N ILE A 7 0.53 -0.78 -0.49
CA ILE A 7 -0.40 -0.69 -1.63
C ILE A 7 -0.37 0.75 -2.13
N THR A 8 -0.09 0.93 -3.41
CA THR A 8 0.04 2.26 -4.04
C THR A 8 -0.36 2.20 -5.52
N ILE A 9 -0.71 3.34 -6.10
CA ILE A 9 -0.80 3.50 -7.56
C ILE A 9 0.51 3.99 -8.18
N PHE A 10 1.55 4.24 -7.39
CA PHE A 10 2.85 4.67 -7.89
C PHE A 10 3.94 3.80 -7.25
N PRO A 11 4.17 2.56 -7.74
CA PRO A 11 5.15 1.68 -7.14
C PRO A 11 6.59 2.18 -7.33
N GLU A 12 6.91 2.75 -8.50
CA GLU A 12 8.27 3.13 -8.88
C GLU A 12 8.88 4.22 -7.99
N ILE A 13 8.07 5.08 -7.36
CA ILE A 13 8.58 6.14 -6.48
C ILE A 13 9.31 5.57 -5.26
N PHE A 14 9.07 4.31 -4.91
CA PHE A 14 9.64 3.68 -3.73
C PHE A 14 11.02 3.07 -3.97
N ALA A 15 11.37 2.75 -5.23
CA ALA A 15 12.61 2.05 -5.55
C ALA A 15 13.83 2.81 -5.01
N SER A 16 13.91 4.12 -5.27
CA SER A 16 15.02 4.97 -4.81
C SER A 16 15.16 5.03 -3.28
N TYR A 17 14.06 4.96 -2.53
CA TYR A 17 14.12 4.99 -1.07
C TYR A 17 14.54 3.65 -0.47
N PHE A 18 14.12 2.53 -1.07
CA PHE A 18 14.35 1.20 -0.51
C PHE A 18 15.69 0.58 -0.93
N ASP A 19 16.24 1.03 -2.06
CA ASP A 19 17.49 0.53 -2.60
C ASP A 19 18.72 1.32 -2.15
N GLU A 20 18.55 2.22 -1.18
CA GLU A 20 19.64 3.04 -0.64
C GLU A 20 19.90 2.85 0.86
N SER A 21 21.15 3.07 1.25
CA SER A 21 21.63 3.20 2.63
C SER A 21 21.11 2.09 3.61
N ILE A 22 20.55 2.50 4.75
CA ILE A 22 20.16 1.62 5.86
C ILE A 22 19.06 0.63 5.47
N ILE A 23 18.11 1.03 4.61
CA ILE A 23 17.01 0.18 4.17
C ILE A 23 17.55 -0.92 3.26
N LYS A 24 18.40 -0.57 2.28
CA LYS A 24 19.07 -1.55 1.42
C LYS A 24 19.85 -2.60 2.22
N ARG A 25 20.65 -2.15 3.20
CA ARG A 25 21.42 -3.05 4.08
C ARG A 25 20.50 -3.96 4.90
N ALA A 26 19.42 -3.43 5.47
CA ALA A 26 18.46 -4.21 6.24
C ALA A 26 17.75 -5.29 5.40
N GLN A 27 17.43 -4.98 4.14
CA GLN A 27 16.91 -5.96 3.18
C GLN A 27 17.96 -7.03 2.82
N LYS A 28 19.19 -6.62 2.47
CA LYS A 28 20.31 -7.54 2.13
C LYS A 28 20.60 -8.52 3.27
N ASN A 29 20.56 -8.04 4.51
CA ASN A 29 20.78 -8.83 5.72
C ASN A 29 19.50 -9.56 6.21
N LYS A 30 18.40 -9.51 5.44
CA LYS A 30 17.13 -10.21 5.72
C LYS A 30 16.47 -9.84 7.06
N PHE A 31 16.75 -8.65 7.60
CA PHE A 31 16.04 -8.15 8.78
C PHE A 31 14.61 -7.73 8.44
N ILE A 32 14.44 -7.12 7.28
CA ILE A 32 13.14 -6.67 6.75
C ILE A 32 12.90 -7.19 5.33
N LYS A 33 11.63 -7.29 4.95
CA LYS A 33 11.18 -7.51 3.58
C LYS A 33 10.09 -6.50 3.24
N ILE A 34 10.28 -5.74 2.17
CA ILE A 34 9.30 -4.76 1.69
C ILE A 34 8.75 -5.26 0.35
N ASN A 35 7.42 -5.35 0.23
CA ASN A 35 6.76 -5.61 -1.04
C ASN A 35 5.89 -4.41 -1.39
N VAL A 36 6.05 -3.87 -2.60
CA VAL A 36 5.22 -2.79 -3.13
C VAL A 36 4.23 -3.40 -4.12
N HIS A 37 2.94 -3.14 -3.92
CA HIS A 37 1.84 -3.68 -4.71
C HIS A 37 1.19 -2.53 -5.47
N ASN A 38 1.17 -2.63 -6.80
CA ASN A 38 0.44 -1.69 -7.64
C ASN A 38 -1.06 -1.99 -7.55
N LEU A 39 -1.86 -1.04 -7.04
CA LEU A 39 -3.32 -1.20 -6.89
C LEU A 39 -3.99 -1.46 -8.24
N ARG A 40 -3.42 -0.96 -9.35
CA ARG A 40 -3.94 -1.17 -10.71
C ARG A 40 -3.89 -2.64 -11.16
N ASP A 41 -3.05 -3.47 -10.56
CA ASP A 41 -2.98 -4.91 -10.89
C ASP A 41 -4.16 -5.71 -10.31
N TYR A 42 -5.01 -5.05 -9.50
CA TYR A 42 -6.20 -5.63 -8.88
C TYR A 42 -7.50 -5.15 -9.53
N ALA A 43 -7.41 -4.22 -10.48
CA ALA A 43 -8.52 -3.73 -11.29
C ALA A 43 -9.11 -4.85 -12.16
N VAL A 44 -10.38 -4.70 -12.54
CA VAL A 44 -11.14 -5.70 -13.31
C VAL A 44 -11.32 -5.36 -14.78
N ASP A 45 -11.16 -4.09 -15.12
CA ASP A 45 -11.34 -3.57 -16.47
C ASP A 45 -10.01 -3.47 -17.22
N ARG A 46 -10.10 -3.38 -18.56
CA ARG A 46 -8.93 -3.28 -19.45
C ARG A 46 -8.09 -2.03 -19.18
N HIS A 47 -8.70 -0.94 -18.72
CA HIS A 47 -8.01 0.33 -18.44
C HIS A 47 -7.37 0.37 -17.05
N ARG A 48 -7.53 -0.69 -16.26
CA ARG A 48 -7.02 -0.82 -14.89
C ARG A 48 -7.50 0.32 -13.98
N THR A 49 -8.79 0.60 -14.04
CA THR A 49 -9.44 1.68 -13.29
C THR A 49 -9.48 1.35 -11.81
N VAL A 50 -9.08 2.29 -10.96
CA VAL A 50 -8.96 2.11 -9.50
C VAL A 50 -9.83 3.07 -8.70
N ASP A 51 -10.36 4.11 -9.33
CA ASP A 51 -11.17 5.17 -8.75
C ASP A 51 -12.49 5.33 -9.51
N ASP A 52 -13.45 6.00 -8.87
CA ASP A 52 -14.74 6.33 -9.45
C ASP A 52 -15.26 7.65 -8.86
N ARG A 53 -16.29 8.20 -9.48
CA ARG A 53 -16.94 9.42 -8.99
C ARG A 53 -17.61 9.17 -7.63
N PRO A 54 -17.58 10.16 -6.73
CA PRO A 54 -18.34 10.08 -5.49
C PRO A 54 -19.85 9.98 -5.76
N TYR A 55 -20.54 9.08 -5.05
CA TYR A 55 -21.99 9.09 -5.00
C TYR A 55 -22.49 10.40 -4.38
N GLY A 56 -23.54 10.99 -4.94
CA GLY A 56 -24.04 12.32 -4.55
C GLY A 56 -23.36 13.50 -5.26
N GLY A 57 -22.38 13.24 -6.14
CA GLY A 57 -21.66 14.27 -6.86
C GLY A 57 -20.55 14.93 -6.04
N GLY A 58 -20.03 16.06 -6.54
CA GLY A 58 -18.84 16.73 -6.00
C GLY A 58 -17.62 16.57 -6.90
N ALA A 59 -16.58 17.36 -6.62
CA ALA A 59 -15.34 17.34 -7.38
C ALA A 59 -14.44 16.16 -6.98
N GLY A 60 -13.65 15.68 -7.94
CA GLY A 60 -12.63 14.65 -7.72
C GLY A 60 -13.14 13.22 -7.82
N MET A 61 -12.30 12.29 -7.37
CA MET A 61 -12.47 10.85 -7.50
C MET A 61 -12.19 10.14 -6.17
N ILE A 62 -12.80 8.98 -5.94
CA ILE A 62 -12.61 8.14 -4.75
C ILE A 62 -12.15 6.76 -5.20
N PHE A 63 -11.19 6.17 -4.49
CA PHE A 63 -10.79 4.79 -4.76
C PHE A 63 -11.95 3.80 -4.59
N LYS A 64 -12.04 2.86 -5.53
CA LYS A 64 -13.05 1.82 -5.55
C LYS A 64 -12.76 0.78 -4.46
N VAL A 65 -13.76 0.56 -3.59
CA VAL A 65 -13.63 -0.33 -2.43
C VAL A 65 -13.39 -1.79 -2.81
N ASP A 66 -13.98 -2.25 -3.91
CA ASP A 66 -13.83 -3.62 -4.40
C ASP A 66 -12.38 -3.91 -4.84
N ILE A 67 -11.72 -2.92 -5.44
CA ILE A 67 -10.31 -3.04 -5.86
C ILE A 67 -9.37 -3.05 -4.65
N ILE A 68 -9.58 -2.14 -3.68
CA ILE A 68 -8.82 -2.14 -2.42
C ILE A 68 -9.00 -3.48 -1.70
N PHE A 69 -10.24 -3.97 -1.59
CA PHE A 69 -10.54 -5.23 -0.92
C PHE A 69 -9.85 -6.42 -1.60
N ARG A 70 -9.85 -6.49 -2.93
CA ARG A 70 -9.11 -7.52 -3.69
C ARG A 70 -7.62 -7.51 -3.35
N ALA A 71 -7.00 -6.33 -3.28
CA ALA A 71 -5.60 -6.17 -2.91
C ALA A 71 -5.31 -6.68 -1.51
N VAL A 72 -6.04 -6.15 -0.52
CA VAL A 72 -5.88 -6.53 0.89
C VAL A 72 -6.12 -8.03 1.08
N LYS A 73 -7.19 -8.59 0.51
CA LYS A 73 -7.51 -10.01 0.61
C LYS A 73 -6.42 -10.90 0.01
N LYS A 74 -5.84 -10.54 -1.14
CA LYS A 74 -4.74 -11.31 -1.77
C LYS A 74 -3.47 -11.29 -0.91
N ILE A 75 -3.17 -10.16 -0.28
CA ILE A 75 -1.99 -9.97 0.57
C ILE A 75 -2.14 -10.76 1.88
N LEU A 76 -3.28 -10.62 2.56
CA LEU A 76 -3.55 -11.27 3.85
C LEU A 76 -3.65 -12.81 3.77
N LYS A 77 -4.01 -13.38 2.63
CA LYS A 77 -3.96 -14.85 2.44
C LYS A 77 -2.57 -15.43 2.76
N LYS A 78 -1.50 -14.64 2.60
CA LYS A 78 -0.13 -15.04 2.88
C LYS A 78 0.29 -14.83 4.34
N ASN A 79 -0.51 -14.17 5.18
CA ASN A 79 -0.17 -13.87 6.57
C ASN A 79 -1.40 -13.53 7.42
N LYS A 80 -1.73 -14.36 8.43
CA LYS A 80 -2.97 -14.22 9.21
C LYS A 80 -2.90 -13.20 10.36
N LYS A 81 -1.70 -12.85 10.83
CA LYS A 81 -1.49 -11.81 11.87
C LYS A 81 -0.79 -10.61 11.23
N THR A 82 -1.57 -9.66 10.75
CA THR A 82 -1.05 -8.45 10.08
C THR A 82 -1.78 -7.22 10.58
N ARG A 83 -1.01 -6.18 10.94
CA ARG A 83 -1.54 -4.86 11.25
C ARG A 83 -1.80 -4.13 9.94
N ILE A 84 -3.04 -3.67 9.75
CA ILE A 84 -3.44 -2.90 8.57
C ILE A 84 -3.45 -1.42 8.96
N ILE A 85 -2.76 -0.59 8.19
CA ILE A 85 -2.65 0.85 8.44
C ILE A 85 -3.07 1.58 7.18
N LEU A 86 -4.03 2.51 7.30
CA LEU A 86 -4.42 3.45 6.25
C LEU A 86 -3.84 4.82 6.60
N PHE A 87 -3.02 5.37 5.71
CA PHE A 87 -2.53 6.74 5.86
C PHE A 87 -3.63 7.71 5.44
N SER A 88 -3.96 8.64 6.34
CA SER A 88 -5.02 9.63 6.15
C SER A 88 -4.74 10.85 7.01
N ALA A 89 -5.11 12.04 6.53
CA ALA A 89 -5.04 13.28 7.30
C ALA A 89 -5.91 13.26 8.58
N LYS A 90 -6.97 12.43 8.60
CA LYS A 90 -7.80 12.20 9.79
C LYS A 90 -7.21 11.17 10.75
N GLY A 91 -6.06 10.58 10.42
CA GLY A 91 -5.39 9.57 11.23
C GLY A 91 -4.73 10.13 12.48
N LYS A 92 -4.27 9.24 13.37
CA LYS A 92 -3.43 9.63 14.51
C LYS A 92 -2.07 10.13 13.99
N LYS A 93 -1.60 11.29 14.49
CA LYS A 93 -0.25 11.79 14.19
C LYS A 93 0.79 10.72 14.53
N PHE A 94 1.75 10.52 13.62
CA PHE A 94 2.87 9.61 13.83
C PHE A 94 4.02 10.36 14.52
N ASP A 95 4.64 9.71 15.50
CA ASP A 95 5.73 10.24 16.31
C ASP A 95 6.70 9.11 16.68
N GLN A 96 7.83 9.45 17.31
CA GLN A 96 8.89 8.50 17.63
C GLN A 96 8.46 7.45 18.67
N ALA A 97 7.53 7.79 19.57
CA ALA A 97 7.03 6.83 20.56
C ALA A 97 6.12 5.76 19.93
N LYS A 98 5.54 6.05 18.75
CA LYS A 98 4.71 5.11 17.98
C LYS A 98 5.50 4.25 16.99
N ALA A 99 6.69 4.68 16.61
CA ALA A 99 7.56 4.01 15.63
C ALA A 99 8.06 2.67 16.17
#